data_AF-A0A4Q4D9N2-F1
#
_entry.id   AF-A0A4Q4D9N2-F1
#
_cell.length_a   1.000
_cell.length_b   1.000
_cell.length_c   1.000
_cell.angle_alpha   90.00
_cell.angle_beta   90.00
_cell.angle_gamma   90.00
#
_symmetry.space_group_name_H-M   'P 1'
#
loop_
_entity.id
_entity.type
_entity.pdbx_description
1 polymer ?
#
loop_
_entity_poly.entity_id
_entity_poly.type
_entity_poly.pdbx_seq_one_letter_code
_entity_poly.pdbx_strand_id
1 'polypeptide(L)' 'MKRLVNVATGACLTTDNKSEWNAVWLAPCGNRSGQFWTADDDRIQNQNGNFLINDGDDALHTVREYSGSIEFLWVGRTW' A
#
# COMPACT_ATOMS: atom_id res chain seq x y z
N MET A 1 8.83 9.21 1.73
CA MET A 1 8.12 8.09 1.07
C MET A 1 9.10 7.29 0.22
N LYS A 2 8.89 5.97 0.11
CA LYS A 2 9.69 5.02 -0.68
C LYS A 2 8.76 4.19 -1.57
N ARG A 3 9.31 3.46 -2.53
CA ARG A 3 8.53 2.52 -3.36
C ARG A 3 8.59 1.13 -2.75
N LEU A 4 7.45 0.44 -2.71
CA LEU A 4 7.38 -0.98 -2.39
C LEU A 4 7.53 -1.75 -3.71
N VAL A 5 8.64 -2.47 -3.84
CA VAL A 5 9.03 -3.13 -5.10
C VAL A 5 8.90 -4.64 -4.92
N ASN A 6 8.20 -5.28 -5.85
CA ASN A 6 8.18 -6.72 -5.94
C ASN A 6 9.57 -7.22 -6.34
N VAL A 7 10.21 -8.03 -5.48
CA VAL A 7 11.59 -8.48 -5.68
C VAL A 7 11.74 -9.38 -6.92
N ALA A 8 10.70 -10.15 -7.28
CA ALA A 8 10.76 -11.08 -8.41
C ALA A 8 10.61 -10.36 -9.77
N THR A 9 9.79 -9.32 -9.85
CA THR A 9 9.47 -8.66 -11.12
C THR A 9 10.08 -7.27 -11.28
N GLY A 10 10.54 -6.65 -10.18
CA GLY A 10 10.97 -5.25 -10.15
C GLY A 10 9.82 -4.24 -10.31
N ALA A 11 8.57 -4.69 -10.35
CA ALA A 11 7.40 -3.82 -10.44
C ALA A 11 7.07 -3.16 -9.09
N CYS A 12 6.47 -1.98 -9.15
CA CYS A 12 6.10 -1.21 -7.97
C CYS A 12 4.62 -1.42 -7.59
N LEU A 13 4.36 -1.56 -6.29
CA LEU A 13 3.00 -1.52 -5.74
C LEU A 13 2.37 -0.16 -6.04
N THR A 14 1.21 -0.19 -6.70
CA THR A 14 0.54 0.96 -7.28
C THR A 14 -0.93 0.95 -6.90
N THR A 15 -1.50 2.14 -6.68
CA THR A 15 -2.94 2.38 -6.61
C THR A 15 -3.28 3.66 -7.37
N ASP A 16 -4.56 3.89 -7.67
CA ASP A 16 -5.06 5.20 -8.04
C ASP A 16 -5.69 5.93 -6.84
N ASN A 17 -6.38 7.03 -7.12
CA ASN A 17 -7.05 7.89 -6.14
C ASN A 17 -8.40 8.37 -6.70
N LYS A 18 -9.13 7.49 -7.36
CA LYS A 18 -10.36 7.84 -8.08
C LYS A 18 -11.61 7.67 -7.22
N SER A 19 -11.56 6.77 -6.25
CA SER A 19 -12.67 6.44 -5.35
C SER A 19 -12.22 6.45 -3.90
N GLU A 20 -13.17 6.27 -3.00
CA GLU A 20 -12.89 6.05 -1.59
C GLU A 20 -12.15 4.72 -1.38
N TRP A 21 -12.48 3.69 -2.17
CA TRP A 21 -11.82 2.39 -2.18
C TRP A 21 -11.16 2.17 -3.53
N ASN A 22 -9.84 1.99 -3.55
CA ASN A 22 -9.07 1.86 -4.78
C ASN A 22 -8.35 0.51 -4.80
N ALA A 23 -8.33 -0.13 -5.97
CA ALA A 23 -7.59 -1.37 -6.17
C ALA A 23 -6.08 -1.12 -6.06
N VAL A 24 -5.35 -2.15 -5.63
CA VAL A 24 -3.89 -2.15 -5.60
C VAL A 24 -3.37 -3.18 -6.60
N TRP A 25 -2.37 -2.81 -7.39
CA TRP A 25 -1.78 -3.69 -8.40
C TRP A 25 -0.29 -3.40 -8.59
N LEU A 26 0.41 -4.29 -9.30
CA LEU A 26 1.81 -4.07 -9.71
C LEU A 26 1.87 -3.39 -11.07
N ALA A 27 2.68 -2.34 -11.18
CA ALA A 27 2.95 -1.66 -12.44
C ALA A 27 4.44 -1.29 -12.55
N PRO A 28 4.95 -0.97 -13.76
CA PRO A 28 6.30 -0.42 -13.90
C PRO A 28 6.51 0.77 -12.95
N CYS A 29 7.65 0.78 -12.29
CA CYS A 29 8.03 1.87 -11.40
C CYS A 29 8.19 3.18 -12.19
N GLY A 30 7.59 4.26 -11.69
CA GLY A 30 7.65 5.58 -12.30
C GLY A 30 7.37 6.69 -11.29
N ASN A 31 6.87 7.83 -11.78
CA ASN A 31 6.52 9.01 -10.98
C ASN A 31 5.01 9.12 -10.70
N ARG A 32 4.32 7.98 -10.53
CA ARG A 32 2.90 7.97 -10.16
C ARG A 32 2.78 8.14 -8.65
N SER A 33 2.01 9.11 -8.19
CA SER A 33 1.88 9.40 -6.75
C SER A 33 1.43 8.19 -5.93
N GLY A 34 0.57 7.35 -6.49
CA GLY A 34 0.13 6.09 -5.88
C GLY A 34 1.19 4.98 -5.77
N GLN A 35 2.45 5.24 -6.13
CA GLN A 35 3.58 4.31 -5.97
C GLN A 35 4.51 4.65 -4.80
N PHE A 36 4.31 5.81 -4.17
CA PHE A 36 5.16 6.28 -3.08
C PHE A 36 4.44 6.06 -1.76
N TRP A 37 5.03 5.24 -0.91
CA TRP A 37 4.48 4.76 0.35
C TRP A 37 5.34 5.23 1.53
N THR A 38 4.71 5.43 2.68
CA THR A 38 5.38 5.63 3.96
C THR A 38 4.69 4.76 5.00
N ALA A 39 5.45 4.34 6.00
CA ALA A 39 4.85 3.82 7.23
C ALA A 39 4.69 5.01 8.18
N ASP A 40 3.52 5.14 8.77
CA ASP A 40 3.21 6.06 9.87
C ASP A 40 2.50 5.23 10.94
N ASP A 41 3.14 5.08 12.10
CA ASP A 41 2.82 4.07 13.11
C ASP A 41 2.61 2.66 12.49
N ASP A 42 1.45 2.05 12.73
CA ASP A 42 1.05 0.73 12.20
C ASP A 42 0.29 0.84 10.87
N ARG A 43 0.40 1.96 10.15
CA ARG A 43 -0.31 2.17 8.89
C ARG A 43 0.66 2.44 7.74
N ILE A 44 0.35 1.89 6.58
CA ILE A 44 1.05 2.21 5.33
C ILE A 44 0.19 3.21 4.57
N GLN A 45 0.72 4.40 4.29
CA GLN A 45 0.03 5.46 3.56
C GLN A 45 0.77 5.81 2.27
N ASN A 46 0.07 6.14 1.19
CA ASN A 46 0.67 6.63 -0.05
C ASN A 46 0.75 8.17 -0.12
N GLN A 47 1.40 8.69 -1.17
CA GLN A 47 1.50 10.13 -1.43
C GLN A 47 0.15 10.82 -1.69
N ASN A 48 -0.89 10.06 -2.05
CA ASN A 48 -2.24 10.58 -2.22
C ASN A 48 -2.99 10.75 -0.88
N GLY A 49 -2.40 10.31 0.24
CA GLY A 49 -3.02 10.30 1.55
C GLY A 49 -3.85 9.04 1.85
N ASN A 50 -3.90 8.06 0.93
CA ASN A 50 -4.68 6.83 1.11
C ASN A 50 -3.90 5.79 1.90
N PHE A 51 -4.59 5.07 2.79
CA PHE A 51 -4.04 3.99 3.60
C PHE A 51 -4.19 2.65 2.89
N LEU A 52 -3.14 1.84 2.87
CA LEU A 52 -3.15 0.45 2.38
C LEU A 52 -3.79 -0.44 3.44
N ILE A 53 -4.87 -1.10 3.08
CA ILE A 53 -5.68 -1.94 3.97
C ILE A 53 -5.87 -3.33 3.39
N ASN A 54 -6.05 -4.31 4.27
CA ASN A 54 -6.61 -5.61 3.94
C ASN A 54 -8.04 -5.64 4.50
N ASP A 55 -9.04 -5.97 3.69
CA ASP A 55 -10.44 -5.90 4.16
C ASP A 55 -10.91 -7.16 4.95
N GLY A 56 -10.07 -8.20 5.02
CA GLY A 56 -10.40 -9.50 5.60
C GLY A 56 -10.62 -10.59 4.55
N ASP A 57 -10.98 -10.25 3.32
CA ASP A 57 -11.25 -11.20 2.23
C ASP A 57 -10.03 -11.41 1.31
N ASP A 58 -8.82 -11.40 1.88
CA ASP A 58 -7.52 -11.57 1.20
C ASP A 58 -7.11 -10.48 0.19
N ALA A 59 -7.96 -9.48 -0.04
CA ALA A 59 -7.67 -8.41 -0.99
C ALA A 59 -7.02 -7.19 -0.32
N LEU A 60 -6.02 -6.62 -1.00
CA LEU A 60 -5.35 -5.37 -0.62
C LEU A 60 -5.97 -4.19 -1.39
N HIS A 61 -6.38 -3.17 -0.66
CA HIS A 61 -7.01 -1.96 -1.19
C HIS A 61 -6.37 -0.70 -0.60
N THR A 62 -6.62 0.47 -1.19
CA THR A 62 -6.38 1.73 -0.50
C THR A 62 -7.63 2.53 -0.24
N VAL A 63 -7.69 3.18 0.93
CA VAL A 63 -8.82 4.02 1.35
C VAL A 63 -8.41 5.41 1.82
N ARG A 64 -9.27 6.41 1.61
CA ARG A 64 -8.99 7.82 1.99
C ARG A 64 -9.08 8.08 3.49
N GLU A 65 -10.07 7.49 4.15
CA GLU A 65 -10.27 7.58 5.60
C GLU A 65 -10.53 6.16 6.12
N TYR A 66 -9.77 5.73 7.11
CA TYR A 66 -9.98 4.43 7.76
C TYR A 66 -10.13 4.66 9.26
N SER A 67 -11.30 4.32 9.81
CA SER A 67 -11.57 4.35 11.26
C SER A 67 -11.02 3.12 11.99
N GLY A 68 -10.37 2.19 11.27
CA GLY A 68 -9.75 0.99 11.84
C GLY A 68 -8.23 1.12 12.05
N SER A 69 -7.69 0.22 12.85
CA SER A 69 -6.25 -0.07 12.94
C SER A 69 -5.95 -1.29 12.08
N ILE A 70 -4.91 -1.22 11.26
CA ILE A 70 -4.34 -2.43 10.65
C ILE A 70 -3.19 -2.85 11.53
N GLU A 71 -3.29 -4.04 12.11
CA GLU A 71 -2.16 -4.64 12.80
C GLU A 71 -1.34 -5.39 11.75
N PHE A 72 -0.30 -4.75 11.21
CA PHE A 72 0.68 -5.49 10.43
C PHE A 72 1.50 -6.35 11.39
N LEU A 73 1.12 -7.62 11.56
CA LEU A 73 1.98 -8.60 12.20
C LEU A 73 3.20 -8.80 11.30
N TRP A 74 4.31 -8.15 11.64
CA TRP A 74 5.59 -8.42 11.01
C TRP A 74 6.00 -9.86 11.32
N VAL A 75 5.73 -10.78 10.40
CA VAL A 75 6.30 -12.14 10.45
C VAL A 75 7.76 -12.05 9.97
N GLY A 76 8.60 -11.42 10.79
CA GLY A 76 10.03 -11.39 10.56
C GLY A 76 10.61 -12.80 10.69
N ARG A 77 11.12 -13.37 9.59
CA ARG A 77 12.16 -14.40 9.71
C ARG A 77 13.47 -13.67 9.98
N THR A 78 13.96 -13.79 11.21
CA THR A 78 15.37 -13.59 11.53
C THR A 78 16.17 -14.73 10.89
N TRP A 79 16.86 -14.49 9.77
CA TRP A 79 18.18 -15.06 9.38
C TRP A 79 18.78 -14.17 8.27
#